data_AF-A0A9X0CKS4-F1
#
_entry.id   AF-A0A9X0CKS4-F1
#
_cell.length_a   1.000
_cell.length_b   1.000
_cell.length_c   1.000
_cell.angle_alpha   90.00
_cell.angle_beta   90.00
_cell.angle_gamma   90.00
#
_symmetry.space_group_name_H-M   'P 1'
#
loop_
_entity.id
_entity.type
_entity.pdbx_description
1 polymer ?
#
loop_
_entity_poly.entity_id
_entity_poly.type
_entity_poly.pdbx_seq_one_letter_code
_entity_poly.pdbx_strand_id
1 'polypeptide(L)'
;MLRKDIFCDEDGTREFNKSLVCPACETNLSAKFDVIRVDLQASEQFKSMVLAGQKPEVIMEICSRALAFWTYQTHQEKMYQDYVANKAKEKTSQLEQYYNQVLSKVQAELNCILFSVLDDKKDLEDTKKRYNELSEKLMEKNRQYLKLQGMYDSLRRKTITPSVLEGREEHFLESRGLGGQMKHVFEIPLGTGGDLLRRSASSADVRYPAEREFHVFDPPVPESVRVSTPSHRQLNDTDAASRKFTLDFTGTPGISKRLGQKGNNKD
;
A
#
# COMPACT_ATOMS: atom_id res chain seq x y z
N MET A 1 -8.03 -49.02 16.71
CA MET A 1 -6.63 -48.61 16.78
C MET A 1 -6.53 -47.58 17.89
N LEU A 2 -5.75 -47.82 18.94
CA LEU A 2 -5.62 -46.86 20.05
C LEU A 2 -4.83 -45.64 19.52
N ARG A 3 -5.50 -44.49 19.43
CA ARG A 3 -4.85 -43.21 19.12
C ARG A 3 -4.21 -42.70 20.42
N LYS A 4 -2.90 -42.49 20.39
CA LYS A 4 -2.16 -41.88 21.50
C LYS A 4 -1.68 -40.51 21.03
N ASP A 5 -1.77 -39.53 21.90
CA ASP A 5 -1.33 -38.17 21.65
C ASP A 5 -0.30 -37.80 22.73
N ILE A 6 0.82 -37.19 22.32
CA ILE A 6 1.86 -36.70 23.23
C ILE A 6 1.83 -35.19 23.19
N PHE A 7 1.86 -34.58 24.37
CA PHE A 7 1.91 -33.14 24.56
C PHE A 7 3.22 -32.80 25.27
N CYS A 8 3.77 -31.60 25.03
CA CYS A 8 4.87 -31.11 25.86
C CYS A 8 4.36 -30.91 27.31
N ASP A 9 5.28 -30.90 28.27
CA ASP A 9 4.90 -30.85 29.68
C ASP A 9 4.08 -29.61 30.04
N GLU A 10 4.40 -28.47 29.42
CA GLU A 10 3.69 -27.20 29.60
C GLU A 10 2.25 -27.28 29.09
N ASP A 11 2.05 -27.76 27.85
CA ASP A 11 0.73 -27.88 27.23
C ASP A 11 -0.11 -28.96 27.92
N GLY A 12 0.50 -30.11 28.23
CA GLY A 12 -0.16 -31.18 28.97
C GLY A 12 -0.63 -30.71 30.35
N THR A 13 0.25 -30.04 31.11
CA THR A 13 -0.12 -29.48 32.42
C THR A 13 -1.22 -28.44 32.30
N ARG A 14 -1.15 -27.54 31.31
CA ARG A 14 -2.14 -26.47 31.13
C ARG A 14 -3.53 -27.01 30.77
N GLU A 15 -3.62 -27.97 29.85
CA GLU A 15 -4.91 -28.46 29.37
C GLU A 15 -5.53 -29.51 30.31
N PHE A 16 -4.73 -30.45 30.85
CA PHE A 16 -5.25 -31.50 31.73
C PHE A 16 -5.53 -31.02 33.16
N ASN A 17 -5.00 -29.87 33.59
CA ASN A 17 -5.43 -29.21 34.84
C ASN A 17 -6.83 -28.59 34.74
N LYS A 18 -7.29 -28.25 33.53
CA LYS A 18 -8.63 -27.66 33.31
C LYS A 18 -9.69 -28.75 33.16
N SER A 19 -9.39 -29.79 32.38
CA SER A 19 -10.32 -30.88 32.12
C SER A 19 -9.58 -32.15 31.70
N LEU A 20 -10.06 -33.32 32.14
CA LEU A 20 -9.58 -34.64 31.72
C LEU A 20 -10.16 -35.04 30.35
N VAL A 21 -9.96 -34.19 29.35
CA VAL A 21 -10.41 -34.41 27.97
C VAL A 21 -9.22 -34.21 27.04
N CYS A 22 -8.99 -35.14 26.11
CA CYS A 22 -7.89 -35.03 25.16
C CYS A 22 -8.08 -33.78 24.26
N PRO A 23 -7.12 -32.84 24.21
CA PRO A 23 -7.21 -31.67 23.34
C PRO A 23 -7.24 -31.99 21.84
N ALA A 24 -6.72 -33.15 21.43
CA ALA A 24 -6.60 -33.54 20.03
C ALA A 24 -7.82 -34.31 19.49
N CYS A 25 -8.44 -35.16 20.31
CA CYS A 25 -9.53 -36.04 19.89
C CYS A 25 -10.78 -35.98 20.78
N GLU A 26 -10.82 -35.04 21.74
CA GLU A 26 -12.00 -34.73 22.58
C GLU A 26 -12.53 -35.92 23.39
N THR A 27 -11.71 -36.97 23.53
CA THR A 27 -12.07 -38.17 24.28
C THR A 27 -11.88 -37.92 25.77
N ASN A 28 -12.84 -38.36 26.59
CA ASN A 28 -12.77 -38.29 28.04
C ASN A 28 -11.73 -39.30 28.58
N LEU A 29 -10.80 -38.82 29.39
CA LEU A 29 -9.65 -39.56 29.90
C LEU A 29 -9.81 -39.85 31.41
N SER A 30 -10.79 -40.70 31.76
CA SER A 30 -11.13 -41.00 33.16
C SER A 30 -10.38 -42.19 33.75
N ALA A 31 -9.68 -43.00 32.94
CA ALA A 31 -9.03 -44.21 33.41
C ALA A 31 -7.59 -43.95 33.92
N LYS A 32 -7.11 -44.87 34.77
CA LYS A 32 -5.82 -44.78 35.50
C LYS A 32 -4.59 -44.64 34.59
N PHE A 33 -4.69 -44.99 33.31
CA PHE A 33 -3.57 -44.98 32.36
C PHE A 33 -3.84 -44.11 31.11
N ASP A 34 -4.88 -43.28 31.15
CA ASP A 34 -5.24 -42.42 30.02
C ASP A 34 -4.34 -41.18 29.93
N VAL A 35 -3.85 -40.69 31.08
CA VAL A 35 -2.87 -39.60 31.17
C VAL A 35 -1.67 -40.09 31.97
N ILE A 36 -0.51 -40.12 31.34
CA ILE A 36 0.74 -40.54 31.97
C ILE A 36 1.80 -39.51 31.60
N ARG A 37 2.51 -39.00 32.61
CA ARG A 37 3.74 -38.23 32.40
C ARG A 37 4.88 -39.22 32.20
N VAL A 38 5.56 -39.11 31.07
CA VAL A 38 6.63 -40.03 30.67
C VAL A 38 7.90 -39.22 30.50
N ASP A 39 8.99 -39.69 31.10
CA ASP A 39 10.32 -39.20 30.81
C ASP A 39 10.80 -39.78 29.48
N LEU A 40 11.12 -38.90 28.53
CA LEU A 40 11.60 -39.28 27.19
C LEU A 40 13.06 -39.72 27.21
N GLN A 41 13.81 -39.46 28.28
CA GLN A 41 15.22 -39.83 28.45
C GLN A 41 15.40 -40.92 29.49
N ALA A 42 14.83 -42.09 29.22
CA ALA A 42 15.00 -43.27 30.07
C ALA A 42 16.49 -43.68 30.20
N SER A 43 16.94 -43.96 31.43
CA SER A 43 18.31 -44.44 31.68
C SER A 43 18.54 -45.85 31.15
N GLU A 44 19.80 -46.21 30.84
CA GLU A 44 20.15 -47.56 30.37
C GLU A 44 19.78 -48.67 31.38
N GLN A 45 19.87 -48.36 32.68
CA GLN A 45 19.46 -49.26 33.75
C GLN A 45 17.95 -49.50 33.72
N PHE A 46 17.14 -48.46 33.49
CA PHE A 46 15.69 -48.58 33.37
C PHE A 46 15.30 -49.40 32.14
N LYS A 47 15.92 -49.15 30.99
CA LYS A 47 15.70 -49.94 29.77
C LYS A 47 15.98 -51.43 30.01
N SER A 48 17.10 -51.73 30.65
CA SER A 48 17.50 -53.11 30.99
C SER A 48 16.53 -53.76 31.97
N MET A 49 16.08 -53.01 32.98
CA MET A 49 15.12 -53.48 33.98
C MET A 49 13.75 -53.81 33.37
N VAL A 50 13.23 -52.98 32.48
CA VAL A 50 11.91 -53.20 31.86
C VAL A 50 11.93 -54.38 30.88
N LEU A 51 13.07 -54.64 30.23
CA LEU A 51 13.22 -55.76 29.29
C LEU A 51 13.54 -57.10 29.97
N ALA A 52 14.05 -57.08 31.21
CA ALA A 52 14.40 -58.29 31.94
C ALA A 52 13.18 -59.19 32.17
N GLY A 53 13.31 -60.49 31.84
CA GLY A 53 12.25 -61.49 32.02
C GLY A 53 11.15 -61.47 30.95
N GLN A 54 11.22 -60.56 29.97
CA GLN A 54 10.29 -60.56 28.84
C GLN A 54 10.70 -61.57 27.76
N LYS A 55 9.70 -62.20 27.14
CA LYS A 55 9.93 -63.09 25.99
C LYS A 55 10.30 -62.28 24.74
N PRO A 56 11.14 -62.82 23.84
CA PRO A 56 11.51 -62.13 22.60
C PRO A 56 10.31 -61.66 21.77
N GLU A 57 9.22 -62.44 21.73
CA GLU A 57 8.01 -62.09 20.97
C GLU A 57 7.35 -60.81 21.51
N VAL A 58 7.28 -60.66 22.84
CA VAL A 58 6.69 -59.48 23.49
C VAL A 58 7.55 -58.25 23.24
N ILE A 59 8.88 -58.39 23.31
CA ILE A 59 9.81 -57.28 23.04
C ILE A 59 9.63 -56.79 21.60
N MET A 60 9.53 -57.70 20.64
CA MET A 60 9.31 -57.34 19.23
C MET A 60 7.94 -56.66 19.02
N GLU A 61 6.89 -57.11 19.70
CA GLU A 61 5.57 -56.46 19.67
C GLU A 61 5.61 -55.03 20.20
N ILE A 62 6.31 -54.80 21.33
CA ILE A 62 6.51 -53.46 21.90
C ILE A 62 7.27 -52.56 20.93
N CYS A 63 8.39 -53.04 20.37
CA CYS A 63 9.18 -52.31 19.39
C CYS A 63 8.36 -51.94 18.15
N SER A 64 7.56 -52.87 17.62
CA SER A 64 6.71 -52.62 16.46
C SER A 64 5.68 -51.51 16.73
N ARG A 65 5.02 -51.55 17.90
CA ARG A 65 4.06 -50.51 18.32
C ARG A 65 4.73 -49.15 18.52
N ALA A 66 5.92 -49.13 19.14
CA ALA A 66 6.69 -47.91 19.37
C ALA A 66 7.11 -47.25 18.04
N LEU A 67 7.60 -48.05 17.07
CA LEU A 67 7.96 -47.55 15.74
C LEU A 67 6.75 -47.01 14.98
N ALA A 68 5.63 -47.74 14.99
CA ALA A 68 4.41 -47.28 14.34
C ALA A 68 3.92 -45.95 14.91
N PHE A 69 3.98 -45.80 16.23
CA PHE A 69 3.65 -44.56 16.92
C PHE A 69 4.61 -43.42 16.55
N TRP A 70 5.92 -43.66 16.57
CA TRP A 70 6.92 -42.67 16.18
C TRP A 70 6.73 -42.22 14.73
N THR A 71 6.52 -43.15 13.80
CA THR A 71 6.25 -42.82 12.39
C THR A 71 5.00 -41.97 12.22
N TYR A 72 3.93 -42.28 12.96
CA TYR A 72 2.72 -41.45 12.96
C TYR A 72 3.02 -40.04 13.46
N GLN A 73 3.71 -39.89 14.59
CA GLN A 73 4.06 -38.58 15.16
C GLN A 73 4.93 -37.76 14.19
N THR A 74 5.97 -38.36 13.61
CA THR A 74 6.82 -37.69 12.61
C THR A 74 6.03 -37.27 11.37
N HIS A 75 5.09 -38.10 10.92
CA HIS A 75 4.24 -37.74 9.78
C HIS A 75 3.32 -36.56 10.11
N GLN A 76 2.68 -36.58 11.28
CA GLN A 76 1.82 -35.48 11.74
C GLN A 76 2.60 -34.18 11.89
N GLU A 77 3.79 -34.23 12.48
CA GLU A 77 4.68 -33.07 12.61
C GLU A 77 5.04 -32.50 11.23
N LYS A 78 5.43 -33.36 10.28
CA LYS A 78 5.74 -32.93 8.91
C LYS A 78 4.53 -32.26 8.25
N MET A 79 3.35 -32.86 8.33
CA MET A 79 2.12 -32.29 7.76
C MET A 79 1.78 -30.93 8.36
N TYR A 80 1.97 -30.78 9.67
CA TYR A 80 1.77 -29.49 10.33
C TYR A 80 2.79 -28.44 9.89
N GLN A 81 4.07 -28.80 9.82
CA GLN A 81 5.13 -27.91 9.33
C GLN A 81 4.88 -27.49 7.87
N ASP A 82 4.48 -28.43 7.01
CA ASP A 82 4.12 -28.16 5.61
C ASP A 82 2.91 -27.20 5.53
N TYR A 83 1.88 -27.39 6.37
CA TYR A 83 0.74 -26.49 6.44
C TYR A 83 1.16 -25.06 6.87
N VAL A 84 1.97 -24.94 7.92
CA VAL A 84 2.46 -23.64 8.41
C VAL A 84 3.28 -22.95 7.33
N ALA A 85 4.19 -23.68 6.66
CA ALA A 85 5.00 -23.16 5.57
C ALA A 85 4.15 -22.69 4.39
N ASN A 86 3.16 -23.49 3.97
CA ASN A 86 2.25 -23.13 2.89
C ASN A 86 1.41 -21.89 3.24
N LYS A 87 0.91 -21.80 4.47
CA LYS A 87 0.14 -20.63 4.94
C LYS A 87 1.00 -19.37 4.98
N ALA A 88 2.25 -19.47 5.40
CA ALA A 88 3.19 -18.36 5.35
C ALA A 88 3.47 -17.93 3.90
N LYS A 89 3.73 -18.89 3.01
CA LYS A 89 3.96 -18.64 1.57
C LYS A 89 2.76 -17.97 0.90
N GLU A 90 1.55 -18.41 1.23
CA GLU A 90 0.31 -17.82 0.70
C GLU A 90 0.20 -16.34 1.11
N LYS A 91 0.42 -16.02 2.39
CA LYS A 91 0.41 -14.63 2.88
C LYS A 91 1.47 -13.78 2.18
N THR A 92 2.69 -14.29 2.01
CA THR A 92 3.75 -13.58 1.28
C THR A 92 3.34 -13.32 -0.16
N SER A 93 2.80 -14.32 -0.86
CA SER A 93 2.35 -14.16 -2.24
C SER A 93 1.20 -13.15 -2.39
N GLN A 94 0.23 -13.16 -1.47
CA GLN A 94 -0.86 -12.16 -1.45
C GLN A 94 -0.30 -10.74 -1.27
N LEU A 95 0.66 -10.58 -0.36
CA LEU A 95 1.29 -9.28 -0.11
C LEU A 95 2.13 -8.79 -1.29
N GLU A 96 2.89 -9.69 -1.92
CA GLU A 96 3.62 -9.39 -3.16
C GLU A 96 2.68 -8.95 -4.28
N GLN A 97 1.55 -9.64 -4.48
CA GLN A 97 0.55 -9.23 -5.48
C GLN A 97 -0.03 -7.85 -5.17
N TYR A 98 -0.35 -7.58 -3.91
CA TYR A 98 -0.82 -6.27 -3.48
C TYR A 98 0.18 -5.15 -3.79
N TYR A 99 1.46 -5.34 -3.43
CA TYR A 99 2.50 -4.35 -3.72
C TYR A 99 2.72 -4.13 -5.21
N ASN A 100 2.71 -5.20 -6.02
CA ASN A 100 2.80 -5.08 -7.47
C ASN A 100 1.62 -4.28 -8.06
N GLN A 101 0.40 -4.46 -7.53
CA GLN A 101 -0.75 -3.67 -7.94
C GLN A 101 -0.60 -2.19 -7.56
N VAL A 102 -0.14 -1.89 -6.35
CA VAL A 102 0.11 -0.52 -5.90
C VAL A 102 1.19 0.14 -6.75
N LEU A 103 2.32 -0.54 -6.97
CA LEU A 103 3.40 -0.05 -7.84
C LEU A 103 2.90 0.25 -9.25
N SER A 104 2.10 -0.64 -9.83
CA SER A 104 1.53 -0.43 -11.16
C SER A 104 0.61 0.79 -11.22
N LYS A 105 -0.24 1.00 -10.20
CA LYS A 105 -1.12 2.18 -10.09
C LYS A 105 -0.31 3.47 -9.97
N VAL A 106 0.64 3.51 -9.05
CA VAL A 106 1.50 4.69 -8.84
C VAL A 106 2.31 5.00 -10.09
N GLN A 107 2.83 3.98 -10.78
CA GLN A 107 3.53 4.18 -12.06
C GLN A 107 2.61 4.77 -13.15
N ALA A 108 1.35 4.34 -13.20
CA ALA A 108 0.37 4.88 -14.13
C ALA A 108 0.03 6.35 -13.80
N GLU A 109 -0.18 6.67 -12.53
CA GLU A 109 -0.42 8.06 -12.07
C GLU A 109 0.79 8.96 -12.35
N LEU A 110 2.00 8.49 -12.08
CA LEU A 110 3.24 9.20 -12.37
C LEU A 110 3.36 9.51 -13.87
N ASN A 111 3.09 8.53 -14.72
CA ASN A 111 3.10 8.72 -16.17
C ASN A 111 2.02 9.72 -16.60
N CYS A 112 0.81 9.66 -16.04
CA CYS A 112 -0.27 10.60 -16.33
C CYS A 112 0.11 12.03 -15.98
N ILE A 113 0.67 12.26 -14.79
CA ILE A 113 1.13 13.58 -14.35
C ILE A 113 2.26 14.07 -15.24
N LEU A 114 3.21 13.20 -15.60
CA LEU A 114 4.32 13.54 -16.49
C LEU A 114 3.81 14.01 -17.85
N PHE A 115 2.83 13.31 -18.45
CA PHE A 115 2.23 13.74 -19.71
C PHE A 115 1.48 15.08 -19.58
N SER A 116 0.72 15.29 -18.50
CA SER A 116 0.05 16.57 -18.24
C SER A 116 1.04 17.72 -18.15
N VAL A 117 2.13 17.54 -17.40
CA VAL A 117 3.17 18.57 -17.25
C VAL A 117 3.86 18.88 -18.59
N LEU A 118 4.07 17.87 -19.43
CA LEU A 118 4.63 18.08 -20.77
C LEU A 118 3.68 18.86 -21.68
N ASP A 119 2.38 18.59 -21.62
CA ASP A 119 1.36 19.29 -22.41
C ASP A 119 1.21 20.74 -21.94
N ASP A 120 1.07 20.96 -20.64
CA ASP A 120 1.01 22.29 -20.02
C ASP A 120 2.25 23.13 -20.37
N LYS A 121 3.44 22.50 -20.37
CA LYS A 121 4.69 23.17 -20.78
C LYS A 121 4.64 23.60 -22.24
N LYS A 122 4.09 22.76 -23.13
CA LYS A 122 3.95 23.10 -24.55
C LYS A 122 2.97 24.27 -24.74
N ASP A 123 1.81 24.22 -24.09
CA ASP A 123 0.81 25.29 -24.13
C ASP A 123 1.35 26.61 -23.57
N LEU A 124 2.15 26.56 -22.52
CA LEU A 124 2.85 27.71 -21.96
C LEU A 124 3.85 28.33 -22.95
N GLU A 125 4.61 27.52 -23.67
CA GLU A 125 5.52 28.01 -24.72
C GLU A 125 4.74 28.61 -25.91
N ASP A 126 3.62 28.01 -26.31
CA ASP A 126 2.80 28.53 -27.41
C ASP A 126 2.01 29.80 -27.04
N THR A 127 1.62 29.96 -25.78
CA THR A 127 1.04 31.23 -25.27
C THR A 127 2.09 32.32 -25.15
N LYS A 128 3.31 32.02 -24.69
CA LYS A 128 4.44 32.96 -24.70
C LYS A 128 4.75 33.47 -26.11
N LYS A 129 4.81 32.59 -27.11
CA LYS A 129 5.01 32.99 -28.51
C LYS A 129 3.94 33.97 -28.98
N ARG A 130 2.66 33.63 -28.76
CA ARG A 130 1.52 34.49 -29.11
C ARG A 130 1.57 35.85 -28.41
N TYR A 131 1.94 35.88 -27.14
CA TYR A 131 2.13 37.12 -26.38
C TYR A 131 3.23 38.00 -26.99
N ASN A 132 4.38 37.41 -27.32
CA ASN A 132 5.50 38.14 -27.93
C ASN A 132 5.09 38.75 -29.28
N GLU A 133 4.44 37.97 -30.14
CA GLU A 133 3.92 38.47 -31.44
C GLU A 133 2.94 39.63 -31.27
N LEU A 134 2.05 39.56 -30.27
CA LEU A 134 1.07 40.62 -30.00
C LEU A 134 1.73 41.87 -29.42
N SER A 135 2.71 41.70 -28.53
CA SER A 135 3.53 42.78 -27.97
C SER A 135 4.28 43.53 -29.07
N GLU A 136 4.92 42.82 -30.02
CA GLU A 136 5.59 43.42 -31.17
C GLU A 136 4.62 44.24 -32.05
N LYS A 137 3.43 43.69 -32.34
CA LYS A 137 2.39 44.41 -33.09
C LYS A 137 1.94 45.68 -32.35
N LEU A 138 1.77 45.61 -31.04
CA LEU A 138 1.39 46.77 -30.22
C LEU A 138 2.49 47.84 -30.21
N MET A 139 3.76 47.44 -30.07
CA MET A 139 4.89 48.38 -30.15
C MET A 139 4.97 49.07 -31.50
N GLU A 140 4.76 48.34 -32.61
CA GLU A 140 4.73 48.93 -33.95
C GLU A 140 3.54 49.89 -34.13
N LYS A 141 2.35 49.54 -33.63
CA LYS A 141 1.18 50.43 -33.63
C LYS A 141 1.42 51.70 -32.81
N ASN A 142 2.02 51.58 -31.64
CA ASN A 142 2.38 52.73 -30.80
C ASN A 142 3.39 53.64 -31.53
N ARG A 143 4.40 53.06 -32.19
CA ARG A 143 5.36 53.81 -33.02
C ARG A 143 4.66 54.57 -34.16
N GLN A 144 3.71 53.92 -34.84
CA GLN A 144 2.91 54.56 -35.90
C GLN A 144 2.03 55.68 -35.37
N TYR A 145 1.38 55.46 -34.21
CA TYR A 145 0.57 56.47 -33.53
C TYR A 145 1.40 57.72 -33.17
N LEU A 146 2.57 57.54 -32.54
CA LEU A 146 3.47 58.64 -32.19
C LEU A 146 3.93 59.43 -33.43
N LYS A 147 4.23 58.74 -34.55
CA LYS A 147 4.54 59.41 -35.82
C LYS A 147 3.36 60.25 -36.32
N LEU A 148 2.14 59.69 -36.32
CA LEU A 148 0.94 60.38 -36.78
C LEU A 148 0.59 61.57 -35.89
N GLN A 149 0.70 61.42 -34.57
CA GLN A 149 0.52 62.50 -33.61
C GLN A 149 1.52 63.63 -33.84
N GLY A 150 2.80 63.30 -34.02
CA GLY A 150 3.82 64.30 -34.34
C GLY A 150 3.54 65.07 -35.64
N MET A 151 3.01 64.41 -36.67
CA MET A 151 2.56 65.08 -37.90
C MET A 151 1.35 65.98 -37.66
N TYR A 152 0.34 65.51 -36.92
CA TYR A 152 -0.85 66.29 -36.57
C TYR A 152 -0.49 67.56 -35.80
N ASP A 153 0.34 67.45 -34.75
CA ASP A 153 0.79 68.60 -33.97
C ASP A 153 1.61 69.59 -34.79
N SER A 154 2.36 69.09 -35.78
CA SER A 154 3.09 69.94 -36.73
C SER A 154 2.14 70.70 -37.65
N LEU A 155 1.09 70.06 -38.16
CA LEU A 155 0.07 70.71 -39.00
C LEU A 155 -0.78 71.72 -38.21
N ARG A 156 -1.18 71.35 -36.99
CA ARG A 156 -1.92 72.23 -36.06
C ARG A 156 -1.13 73.51 -35.75
N ARG A 157 0.17 73.40 -35.46
CA ARG A 157 1.04 74.58 -35.23
C ARG A 157 1.16 75.48 -36.47
N LYS A 158 1.21 74.90 -37.67
CA LYS A 158 1.26 75.65 -38.93
C LYS A 158 -0.06 76.34 -39.28
N THR A 159 -1.19 75.82 -38.81
CA THR A 159 -2.53 76.36 -39.11
C THR A 159 -2.96 77.47 -38.14
N ILE A 160 -2.46 77.45 -36.90
CA ILE A 160 -2.79 78.44 -35.85
C ILE A 160 -1.97 79.75 -35.97
N THR A 161 -1.05 79.85 -36.93
CA THR A 161 -0.32 81.09 -37.24
C THR A 161 -0.16 81.21 -38.76
N PRO A 162 -0.73 82.21 -39.48
CA PRO A 162 -1.27 83.51 -39.03
C PRO A 162 -2.68 83.85 -39.56
N SER A 163 -3.66 84.04 -38.67
CA SER A 163 -4.79 84.96 -38.90
C SER A 163 -5.50 85.23 -37.57
N VAL A 164 -5.52 86.48 -37.13
CA VAL A 164 -6.10 87.01 -35.87
C VAL A 164 -5.09 87.17 -34.73
N LEU A 165 -4.40 88.31 -34.75
CA LEU A 165 -4.25 89.21 -33.59
C LEU A 165 -4.10 90.66 -34.12
N GLU A 166 -5.12 91.15 -34.83
CA GLU A 166 -5.49 92.55 -34.75
C GLU A 166 -6.71 92.63 -33.83
N GLY A 167 -6.60 93.48 -32.82
CA GLY A 167 -7.60 93.61 -31.77
C GLY A 167 -8.94 94.09 -32.31
N ARG A 168 -10.02 93.54 -31.76
CA ARG A 168 -11.26 94.29 -31.61
C ARG A 168 -12.07 93.77 -30.43
N GLU A 169 -12.61 94.75 -29.73
CA GLU A 169 -13.26 94.74 -28.43
C GLU A 169 -14.51 93.87 -28.34
N GLU A 170 -14.82 93.62 -27.06
CA GLU A 170 -16.00 93.07 -26.42
C GLU A 170 -17.34 93.22 -27.16
N HIS A 171 -18.16 92.16 -27.10
CA HIS A 171 -19.59 92.34 -26.87
C HIS A 171 -20.19 91.18 -26.07
N PHE A 172 -20.77 91.58 -24.94
CA PHE A 172 -21.56 90.83 -23.99
C PHE A 172 -22.89 90.36 -24.61
N LEU A 173 -23.27 89.09 -24.41
CA LEU A 173 -24.67 88.72 -24.15
C LEU A 173 -24.75 87.34 -23.46
N GLU A 174 -25.43 87.30 -22.32
CA GLU A 174 -25.79 86.10 -21.56
C GLU A 174 -26.56 85.07 -22.39
N SER A 175 -26.26 83.78 -22.17
CA SER A 175 -27.28 82.72 -22.13
C SER A 175 -26.76 81.47 -21.42
N ARG A 176 -27.52 81.06 -20.40
CA ARG A 176 -27.41 79.80 -19.65
C ARG A 176 -27.41 78.60 -20.60
N GLY A 177 -26.45 77.68 -20.42
CA GLY A 177 -26.49 76.38 -21.10
C GLY A 177 -25.28 75.49 -20.77
N LEU A 178 -25.53 74.44 -20.00
CA LEU A 178 -24.72 73.26 -19.66
C LEU A 178 -23.56 72.93 -20.64
N GLY A 179 -22.33 72.83 -20.14
CA GLY A 179 -21.18 72.37 -20.92
C GLY A 179 -20.10 71.72 -20.04
N GLY A 180 -20.13 70.40 -19.96
CA GLY A 180 -19.15 69.57 -19.25
C GLY A 180 -17.75 69.68 -19.86
N GLN A 181 -16.77 69.89 -18.99
CA GLN A 181 -15.35 69.94 -19.34
C GLN A 181 -14.81 68.50 -19.35
N MET A 182 -14.66 67.88 -20.52
CA MET A 182 -13.93 66.62 -20.67
C MET A 182 -12.56 66.88 -21.31
N LYS A 183 -11.54 67.05 -20.46
CA LYS A 183 -10.14 66.90 -20.87
C LYS A 183 -9.85 65.41 -20.96
N HIS A 184 -9.90 64.82 -22.16
CA HIS A 184 -9.40 63.46 -22.35
C HIS A 184 -7.92 63.51 -22.72
N VAL A 185 -7.08 63.58 -21.69
CA VAL A 185 -5.69 63.11 -21.76
C VAL A 185 -5.76 61.60 -21.95
N PHE A 186 -5.39 61.10 -23.14
CA PHE A 186 -5.20 59.67 -23.34
C PHE A 186 -3.80 59.31 -22.81
N GLU A 187 -3.66 59.20 -21.49
CA GLU A 187 -2.58 58.42 -20.91
C GLU A 187 -2.95 56.95 -21.05
N ILE A 188 -2.12 56.18 -21.75
CA ILE A 188 -2.14 54.72 -21.67
C ILE A 188 -1.29 54.39 -20.43
N PRO A 189 -1.89 53.88 -19.33
CA PRO A 189 -1.09 53.39 -18.23
C PRO A 189 -0.39 52.13 -18.72
N LEU A 190 0.92 52.19 -18.92
CA LEU A 190 1.75 50.99 -18.92
C LEU A 190 1.71 50.47 -17.47
N GLY A 191 0.72 49.62 -17.19
CA GLY A 191 0.65 48.90 -15.93
C GLY A 191 1.91 48.06 -15.77
N THR A 192 2.77 48.47 -14.83
CA THR A 192 3.77 47.62 -14.21
C THR A 192 3.07 46.31 -13.84
N GLY A 193 3.65 45.16 -14.21
CA GLY A 193 3.02 43.83 -14.19
C GLY A 193 2.55 43.27 -12.83
N GLY A 194 2.16 44.11 -11.87
CA GLY A 194 1.54 43.72 -10.59
C GLY A 194 0.04 43.43 -10.68
N ASP A 195 -0.70 43.99 -11.65
CA ASP A 195 -2.17 43.87 -11.66
C ASP A 195 -2.70 42.54 -12.22
N LEU A 196 -1.89 41.79 -12.98
CA LEU A 196 -2.26 40.43 -13.42
C LEU A 196 -2.08 39.37 -12.31
N LEU A 197 -1.28 39.66 -11.28
CA LEU A 197 -1.14 38.78 -10.11
C LEU A 197 -2.23 39.01 -9.05
N ARG A 198 -2.97 40.12 -9.12
CA ARG A 198 -4.03 40.45 -8.15
C ARG A 198 -5.40 39.93 -8.57
N ARG A 199 -5.65 39.71 -9.86
CA ARG A 199 -6.94 39.15 -10.34
C ARG A 199 -7.09 37.65 -10.05
N SER A 200 -5.98 36.95 -9.81
CA SER A 200 -5.96 35.57 -9.30
C SER A 200 -6.18 35.47 -7.77
N ALA A 201 -6.29 36.61 -7.06
CA ALA A 201 -6.49 36.64 -5.59
C ALA A 201 -7.95 36.88 -5.15
N SER A 202 -8.93 36.82 -6.07
CA SER A 202 -10.36 37.02 -5.77
C SER A 202 -11.21 35.90 -6.39
N SER A 203 -10.95 34.66 -5.97
CA SER A 203 -11.90 33.55 -6.02
C SER A 203 -11.60 32.63 -4.84
N ALA A 204 -11.58 33.23 -3.65
CA ALA A 204 -11.72 32.50 -2.39
C ALA A 204 -13.19 32.15 -2.21
N ASP A 205 -13.65 31.13 -2.93
CA ASP A 205 -14.76 30.28 -2.49
C ASP A 205 -14.72 28.93 -3.22
N VAL A 206 -13.61 28.22 -3.03
CA VAL A 206 -13.60 26.76 -3.12
C VAL A 206 -13.32 26.28 -1.70
N ARG A 207 -14.35 25.75 -1.05
CA ARG A 207 -14.17 24.93 0.15
C ARG A 207 -13.18 23.82 -0.20
N TYR A 208 -11.95 23.95 0.30
CA TYR A 208 -11.12 22.79 0.53
C TYR A 208 -11.90 21.87 1.48
N PRO A 209 -12.06 20.57 1.17
CA PRO A 209 -12.38 19.63 2.22
C PRO A 209 -11.25 19.74 3.25
N ALA A 210 -11.63 20.01 4.50
CA ALA A 210 -10.74 20.08 5.64
C ALA A 210 -9.65 19.01 5.56
N GLU A 211 -8.41 19.42 5.83
CA GLU A 211 -7.31 18.63 6.38
C GLU A 211 -7.79 17.24 6.82
N ARG A 212 -7.76 16.27 5.90
CA ARG A 212 -7.55 14.90 6.34
C ARG A 212 -6.06 14.83 6.52
N GLU A 213 -5.63 14.93 7.77
CA GLU A 213 -4.36 14.37 8.21
C GLU A 213 -4.17 13.06 7.43
N PHE A 214 -3.21 13.07 6.50
CA PHE A 214 -2.69 11.84 5.96
C PHE A 214 -1.97 11.19 7.13
N HIS A 215 -2.70 10.39 7.90
CA HIS A 215 -2.09 9.28 8.58
C HIS A 215 -1.46 8.44 7.48
N VAL A 216 -0.17 8.69 7.26
CA VAL A 216 0.76 7.63 6.91
C VAL A 216 0.46 6.56 7.96
N PHE A 217 -0.30 5.54 7.57
CA PHE A 217 -0.43 4.37 8.39
C PHE A 217 0.99 3.87 8.52
N ASP A 218 1.56 4.04 9.71
CA ASP A 218 2.79 3.38 10.07
C ASP A 218 2.59 1.91 9.69
N PRO A 219 3.37 1.37 8.73
CA PRO A 219 3.31 -0.05 8.48
C PRO A 219 3.57 -0.73 9.83
N PRO A 220 2.88 -1.83 10.16
CA PRO A 220 3.35 -2.64 11.27
C PRO A 220 4.77 -3.02 10.89
N VAL A 221 5.75 -2.39 11.56
CA VAL A 221 7.15 -2.74 11.45
C VAL A 221 7.17 -4.24 11.70
N PRO A 222 7.54 -5.07 10.71
CA PRO A 222 7.81 -6.45 11.03
C PRO A 222 9.00 -6.36 11.98
N GLU A 223 8.77 -6.69 13.25
CA GLU A 223 9.84 -7.01 14.17
C GLU A 223 10.82 -7.88 13.39
N SER A 224 12.07 -7.39 13.33
CA SER A 224 13.21 -8.10 12.82
C SER A 224 13.02 -9.59 13.09
N VAL A 225 12.99 -10.39 12.02
CA VAL A 225 13.07 -11.85 12.10
C VAL A 225 14.45 -12.17 12.66
N ARG A 226 14.62 -12.00 13.97
CA ARG A 226 15.59 -12.72 14.75
C ARG A 226 14.99 -14.10 14.90
N VAL A 227 15.58 -15.04 14.16
CA VAL A 227 15.54 -16.45 14.52
C VAL A 227 16.02 -16.52 15.98
N SER A 228 15.07 -16.66 16.90
CA SER A 228 15.33 -16.88 18.32
C SER A 228 14.49 -18.09 18.71
N THR A 229 15.23 -19.13 19.09
CA THR A 229 14.79 -20.34 19.79
C THR A 229 13.73 -20.04 20.87
N PRO A 230 12.82 -20.99 21.16
CA PRO A 230 11.66 -20.71 21.98
C PRO A 230 12.05 -20.45 23.43
N SER A 231 11.80 -19.22 23.87
CA SER A 231 11.73 -18.83 25.27
C SER A 231 10.62 -17.79 25.39
N HIS A 232 9.47 -18.26 25.84
CA HIS A 232 8.51 -17.56 26.69
C HIS A 232 8.05 -16.15 26.28
N ARG A 233 6.79 -16.03 25.83
CA ARG A 233 6.00 -14.82 26.08
C ARG A 233 4.52 -15.14 26.20
N GLN A 234 3.94 -14.73 27.33
CA GLN A 234 2.51 -14.77 27.64
C GLN A 234 1.71 -13.98 26.58
N LEU A 235 0.60 -14.55 26.13
CA LEU A 235 -0.40 -13.85 25.31
C LEU A 235 -1.75 -13.92 26.01
N ASN A 236 -2.35 -12.75 26.17
CA ASN A 236 -3.66 -12.52 26.76
C ASN A 236 -4.78 -13.26 26.02
N ASP A 237 -5.77 -13.68 26.80
CA ASP A 237 -7.05 -14.25 26.36
C ASP A 237 -7.78 -13.30 25.41
N THR A 238 -7.91 -13.68 24.13
CA THR A 238 -9.01 -13.33 23.20
C THR A 238 -8.75 -13.92 21.81
N ASP A 239 -8.65 -15.26 21.72
CA ASP A 239 -9.00 -15.99 20.48
C ASP A 239 -8.92 -17.52 20.71
N ALA A 240 -9.90 -18.05 21.43
CA ALA A 240 -10.00 -19.48 21.75
C ALA A 240 -10.78 -20.30 20.69
N ALA A 241 -11.24 -19.70 19.60
CA ALA A 241 -12.27 -20.31 18.75
C ALA A 241 -11.82 -20.95 17.43
N SER A 242 -10.52 -21.06 17.10
CA SER A 242 -10.13 -21.58 15.76
C SER A 242 -8.85 -22.43 15.69
N ARG A 243 -8.44 -23.09 16.77
CA ARG A 243 -7.27 -24.00 16.75
C ARG A 243 -7.61 -25.50 16.67
N LYS A 244 -8.75 -25.86 16.10
CA LYS A 244 -9.03 -27.27 15.76
C LYS A 244 -8.55 -27.57 14.35
N PHE A 245 -7.32 -28.04 14.24
CA PHE A 245 -6.88 -28.78 13.06
C PHE A 245 -7.28 -30.26 13.27
N THR A 246 -8.52 -30.58 12.94
CA THR A 246 -9.00 -31.97 12.94
C THR A 246 -8.71 -32.56 11.57
N LEU A 247 -7.80 -33.53 11.53
CA LEU A 247 -7.45 -34.24 10.30
C LEU A 247 -8.04 -35.66 10.38
N ASP A 248 -9.14 -35.87 9.65
CA ASP A 248 -9.77 -37.17 9.48
C ASP A 248 -9.12 -37.93 8.32
N PHE A 249 -8.66 -39.16 8.58
CA PHE A 249 -8.14 -40.05 7.54
C PHE A 249 -9.10 -41.19 7.27
N THR A 250 -9.78 -41.13 6.13
CA THR A 250 -10.35 -42.30 5.45
C THR A 250 -9.26 -42.96 4.61
N GLY A 251 -8.95 -44.22 4.92
CA GLY A 251 -8.41 -45.19 3.96
C GLY A 251 -6.93 -45.05 3.58
N THR A 252 -6.10 -45.90 4.18
CA THR A 252 -4.79 -46.30 3.63
C THR A 252 -4.99 -47.29 2.47
N PRO A 253 -4.46 -47.05 1.26
CA PRO A 253 -4.23 -48.13 0.30
C PRO A 253 -2.88 -48.79 0.60
N GLY A 254 -2.93 -50.09 0.84
CA GLY A 254 -1.79 -50.93 1.22
C GLY A 254 -0.68 -51.00 0.16
N ILE A 255 0.56 -50.99 0.65
CA ILE A 255 1.78 -51.27 -0.11
C ILE A 255 2.15 -52.75 0.05
N SER A 256 2.11 -53.50 -1.05
CA SER A 256 2.68 -54.86 -1.24
C SER A 256 2.47 -55.22 -2.72
N LYS A 257 3.44 -55.60 -3.57
CA LYS A 257 4.68 -56.38 -3.41
C LYS A 257 5.73 -56.02 -4.49
N ARG A 258 6.97 -56.38 -4.15
CA ARG A 258 8.26 -56.31 -4.87
C ARG A 258 8.40 -57.27 -6.07
N LEU A 259 9.23 -56.81 -7.03
CA LEU A 259 10.32 -57.49 -7.78
C LEU A 259 10.11 -58.88 -8.43
N GLY A 260 10.17 -58.88 -9.77
CA GLY A 260 11.13 -59.64 -10.60
C GLY A 260 11.28 -61.15 -10.45
N GLN A 261 10.80 -61.90 -11.46
CA GLN A 261 11.33 -63.21 -11.84
C GLN A 261 11.46 -63.34 -13.37
N LYS A 262 12.65 -63.80 -13.79
CA LYS A 262 13.05 -64.22 -15.15
C LYS A 262 12.17 -65.35 -15.69
N GLY A 263 11.95 -65.38 -17.00
CA GLY A 263 11.50 -66.57 -17.74
C GLY A 263 11.49 -66.36 -19.26
N ASN A 264 12.43 -67.01 -19.96
CA ASN A 264 12.44 -67.20 -21.41
C ASN A 264 11.23 -68.03 -21.88
N ASN A 265 10.64 -67.70 -23.05
CA ASN A 265 10.46 -68.60 -24.21
C ASN A 265 9.47 -68.01 -25.24
N LYS A 266 9.85 -68.11 -26.53
CA LYS A 266 9.07 -68.50 -27.74
C LYS A 266 7.64 -67.95 -27.91
N ASP A 267 7.20 -67.42 -29.05
CA ASP A 267 7.54 -67.59 -30.48
C ASP A 267 7.50 -66.25 -31.23
#